data_AF-A0A3C0DVP7-F1
#
_entry.id   AF-A0A3C0DVP7-F1
#
_cell.length_a   1.000
_cell.length_b   1.000
_cell.length_c   1.000
_cell.angle_alpha   90.00
_cell.angle_beta   90.00
_cell.angle_gamma   90.00
#
_symmetry.space_group_name_H-M   'P 1'
#
loop_
_entity.id
_entity.type
_entity.pdbx_description
1 polymer ?
#
loop_
_entity_poly.entity_id
_entity_poly.type
_entity_poly.pdbx_seq_one_letter_code
_entity_poly.pdbx_strand_id
1 'polypeptide(L)' 'LARCVFLDPELTTGLPAGLTAATGLDALTHCIESFTSPVFHPLCDGIALEGIRLIIRALPTAIADGINLDARGH' A
#
# COMPACT_ATOMS: atom_id res chain seq x y z
N LEU A 1 -14.73 -10.81 -8.65
CA LEU A 1 -14.26 -9.54 -8.05
C LEU A 1 -15.38 -8.92 -7.24
N ALA A 2 -15.07 -8.24 -6.13
CA ALA A 2 -16.05 -7.49 -5.35
C ALA A 2 -16.68 -6.38 -6.23
N ARG A 3 -17.95 -6.06 -5.98
CA ARG A 3 -18.67 -4.99 -6.72
C ARG A 3 -18.31 -3.59 -6.22
N CYS A 4 -17.84 -3.48 -4.98
CA CYS A 4 -17.44 -2.25 -4.32
C CYS A 4 -16.39 -2.60 -3.26
N VAL A 5 -15.46 -1.67 -3.01
CA VAL A 5 -14.43 -1.77 -1.98
C VAL A 5 -14.47 -0.47 -1.19
N PHE A 6 -14.50 -0.57 0.13
CA PHE A 6 -14.40 0.57 1.05
C PHE A 6 -13.07 0.47 1.79
N LEU A 7 -12.29 1.54 1.73
CA LEU A 7 -11.00 1.63 2.42
C LEU A 7 -11.15 2.68 3.52
N ASP A 8 -11.22 2.22 4.76
CA ASP A 8 -11.32 3.07 5.94
C ASP A 8 -10.03 2.91 6.78
N PRO A 9 -9.16 3.93 6.84
CA PRO A 9 -7.91 3.85 7.58
C PRO A 9 -8.12 3.68 9.09
N GLU A 10 -9.25 4.13 9.65
CA GLU A 10 -9.53 4.02 11.09
C GLU A 10 -9.60 2.55 11.53
N LEU A 11 -10.12 1.68 10.66
CA LEU A 11 -10.22 0.23 10.89
C LEU A 11 -8.85 -0.47 10.95
N THR A 12 -7.77 0.20 10.57
CA THR A 12 -6.41 -0.37 10.54
C THR A 12 -5.50 0.15 11.66
N THR A 13 -5.97 1.13 12.45
CA THR A 13 -5.18 1.76 13.53
C THR A 13 -4.78 0.79 14.65
N GLY A 14 -5.57 -0.28 14.85
CA GLY A 14 -5.30 -1.33 15.83
C GLY A 14 -4.30 -2.40 15.40
N LEU A 15 -3.78 -2.37 14.16
CA LEU A 15 -2.84 -3.37 13.67
C LEU A 15 -1.47 -3.24 14.36
N PRO A 16 -0.86 -4.34 14.82
CA PRO A 16 0.52 -4.33 15.31
C PRO A 16 1.51 -3.83 14.25
N ALA A 17 2.58 -3.18 14.70
CA ALA A 17 3.62 -2.62 13.82
C ALA A 17 4.22 -3.69 12.88
N GLY A 18 4.51 -4.89 13.39
CA GLY A 18 5.05 -5.98 12.57
C GLY A 18 4.09 -6.48 11.49
N LEU A 19 2.78 -6.51 11.78
CA LEU A 19 1.77 -6.90 10.80
C LEU A 19 1.55 -5.79 9.75
N THR A 20 1.61 -4.53 10.18
CA THR A 20 1.59 -3.36 9.27
C THR A 20 2.79 -3.40 8.32
N ALA A 21 3.98 -3.68 8.82
CA ALA A 21 5.18 -3.82 8.00
C ALA A 21 5.05 -4.97 7.00
N ALA A 22 4.65 -6.16 7.45
CA ALA A 22 4.52 -7.33 6.59
C ALA A 22 3.51 -7.11 5.45
N THR A 23 2.31 -6.61 5.78
CA THR A 23 1.25 -6.37 4.78
C THR A 23 1.55 -5.18 3.86
N GLY A 24 2.19 -4.13 4.37
CA GLY A 24 2.64 -3.01 3.54
C GLY A 24 3.75 -3.40 2.55
N LEU A 25 4.68 -4.26 2.98
CA LEU A 25 5.72 -4.80 2.09
C LEU A 25 5.17 -5.78 1.05
N ASP A 26 4.12 -6.53 1.39
CA ASP A 26 3.38 -7.37 0.44
C ASP A 26 2.74 -6.51 -0.67
N ALA A 27 2.06 -5.42 -0.27
CA ALA A 27 1.50 -4.44 -1.22
C ALA A 27 2.60 -3.79 -2.11
N LEU A 28 3.77 -3.49 -1.53
CA LEU A 28 4.90 -2.97 -2.30
C LEU A 28 5.42 -3.98 -3.32
N THR A 29 5.53 -5.26 -2.91
CA THR A 29 5.94 -6.36 -3.78
C THR A 29 5.01 -6.48 -4.98
N HIS A 30 3.69 -6.46 -4.77
CA HIS A 30 2.73 -6.50 -5.88
C HIS A 30 2.90 -5.35 -6.88
N CYS A 31 3.22 -4.14 -6.40
CA CYS A 31 3.49 -3.01 -7.29
C CYS A 31 4.77 -3.22 -8.09
N ILE A 32 5.85 -3.71 -7.47
CA ILE A 32 7.13 -4.00 -8.14
C ILE A 32 6.95 -5.10 -9.19
N GLU A 33 6.25 -6.19 -8.85
CA GLU A 33 5.96 -7.29 -9.78
C GLU A 33 5.11 -6.80 -10.96
N SER A 34 4.12 -5.95 -10.69
CA SER A 34 3.27 -5.37 -11.74
C SER A 34 4.08 -4.50 -12.70
N PHE A 35 4.98 -3.65 -12.17
CA PHE A 35 5.83 -2.77 -12.99
C PHE A 35 6.93 -3.54 -13.75
N THR A 36 7.41 -4.66 -13.20
CA THR A 36 8.44 -5.50 -13.83
C THR A 36 7.87 -6.60 -14.71
N SER A 37 6.54 -6.62 -14.91
CA SER A 37 5.86 -7.52 -15.81
C SER A 37 6.42 -7.41 -17.24
N PRO A 38 6.60 -8.53 -17.96
CA PRO A 38 7.02 -8.50 -19.37
C PRO A 38 5.93 -7.96 -20.32
N VAL A 39 4.69 -7.80 -19.82
CA VAL A 39 3.56 -7.29 -20.60
C VAL A 39 3.45 -5.78 -20.40
N PHE A 40 3.71 -5.02 -21.46
CA PHE A 40 3.56 -3.57 -21.42
C PHE A 40 2.09 -3.15 -21.36
N HIS A 41 1.72 -2.41 -20.31
CA HIS A 41 0.42 -1.77 -20.19
C HIS A 41 0.58 -0.44 -19.44
N PRO A 42 0.54 0.71 -20.14
CA PRO A 42 0.98 1.99 -19.57
C PRO A 42 0.16 2.45 -18.36
N LEU A 43 -1.13 2.10 -18.28
CA LEU A 43 -1.94 2.37 -17.09
C LEU A 43 -1.53 1.51 -15.90
N CYS A 44 -1.11 0.26 -16.12
CA CYS A 44 -0.65 -0.61 -15.03
C CYS A 44 0.67 -0.09 -14.47
N ASP A 45 1.60 0.31 -15.35
CA ASP A 45 2.88 0.86 -14.94
C ASP A 45 2.69 2.16 -14.13
N GLY A 46 1.78 3.03 -14.57
CA GLY A 46 1.43 4.25 -13.84
C GLY A 46 0.86 3.98 -12.44
N ILE A 47 -0.07 3.02 -12.33
CA ILE A 47 -0.65 2.61 -11.03
C ILE A 47 0.43 2.00 -10.13
N ALA A 48 1.28 1.14 -10.67
CA ALA A 48 2.34 0.48 -9.93
C ALA A 48 3.37 1.48 -9.38
N LEU A 49 3.84 2.42 -10.21
CA LEU A 49 4.77 3.46 -9.79
C LEU A 49 4.17 4.40 -8.74
N GLU A 50 2.89 4.76 -8.88
CA GLU A 50 2.20 5.58 -7.88
C GLU A 50 2.01 4.83 -6.57
N GLY A 51 1.64 3.55 -6.62
CA GLY A 51 1.57 2.67 -5.45
C GLY A 51 2.91 2.56 -4.72
N ILE A 52 4.01 2.37 -5.44
CA ILE A 52 5.37 2.38 -4.88
C ILE A 52 5.66 3.71 -4.18
N ARG A 53 5.37 4.85 -4.83
CA ARG A 53 5.62 6.19 -4.29
C ARG A 53 4.84 6.43 -2.98
N LEU A 54 3.58 6.01 -2.94
CA LEU A 54 2.70 6.14 -1.79
C LEU A 54 3.19 5.28 -0.62
N ILE A 55 3.40 3.98 -0.85
CA ILE A 55 3.83 3.03 0.18
C ILE A 55 5.17 3.44 0.79
N ILE A 56 6.18 3.82 -0.02
CA ILE A 56 7.49 4.23 0.51
C ILE A 56 7.39 5.46 1.42
N ARG A 57 6.47 6.38 1.15
CA ARG A 57 6.28 7.59 1.96
C ARG A 57 5.50 7.32 3.24
N ALA A 58 4.45 6.50 3.17
CA ALA A 58 3.51 6.32 4.25
C ALA A 58 3.89 5.18 5.20
N LEU A 59 4.38 4.06 4.68
CA LEU A 59 4.59 2.83 5.45
C LEU A 59 5.54 3.00 6.66
N PRO A 60 6.69 3.70 6.57
CA PRO A 60 7.54 3.91 7.74
C PRO A 60 6.81 4.64 8.88
N THR A 61 6.00 5.64 8.53
CA THR A 61 5.19 6.39 9.50
C THR A 61 4.07 5.52 10.06
N ALA A 62 3.39 4.73 9.23
CA ALA A 62 2.33 3.82 9.68
C ALA A 62 2.84 2.70 10.60
N ILE A 63 4.11 2.31 10.46
CA ILE A 63 4.78 1.35 11.36
C ILE A 63 5.17 2.01 12.68
N ALA A 64 5.75 3.22 12.62
CA ALA A 64 6.23 3.94 13.80
C ALA A 64 5.09 4.54 14.64
N ASP A 65 4.04 5.01 13.98
CA ASP A 65 2.87 5.67 14.54
C ASP A 65 1.59 5.12 13.90
N GLY A 66 1.13 3.98 14.42
CA GLY A 66 0.00 3.23 13.86
C GLY A 66 -1.35 3.94 13.91
N ILE A 67 -1.48 5.03 14.68
CA ILE A 67 -2.70 5.84 14.79
C ILE A 67 -2.70 7.03 13.82
N ASN A 68 -1.62 7.25 13.08
CA ASN A 68 -1.53 8.31 12.09
C ASN A 68 -2.43 7.99 10.89
N LEU A 69 -3.60 8.63 10.84
CA LEU A 69 -4.60 8.38 9.79
C LEU A 69 -4.14 8.77 8.39
N ASP A 70 -3.29 9.79 8.27
CA ASP A 70 -2.70 10.20 6.99
C ASP A 70 -1.80 9.09 6.44
N ALA A 71 -0.91 8.55 7.28
CA ALA A 71 -0.04 7.43 6.91
C ALA A 71 -0.79 6.10 6.71
N ARG A 72 -1.98 5.92 7.30
CA ARG A 72 -2.83 4.73 7.07
C ARG A 72 -3.69 4.85 5.82
N GLY A 73 -4.02 6.07 5.40
CA GLY A 73 -4.86 6.36 4.24
C GLY A 73 -4.11 6.52 2.91
N HIS A 74 -2.78 6.61 2.97
CA HIS A 74 -1.88 6.79 1.83
C HIS A 74 -0.93 5.60 1.69
#